data_AF-A0A139PAU1-F1
#
_entry.id   AF-A0A139PAU1-F1
#
_cell.length_a   1.000
_cell.length_b   1.000
_cell.length_c   1.000
_cell.angle_alpha   90.00
_cell.angle_beta   90.00
_cell.angle_gamma   90.00
#
_symmetry.space_group_name_H-M   'P 1'
#
loop_
_entity.id
_entity.type
_entity.pdbx_description
1 polymer ?
#
loop_
_entity_poly.entity_id
_entity_poly.type
_entity_poly.pdbx_seq_one_letter_code
_entity_poly.pdbx_strand_id
1 'polypeptide(L)'
;MADTSAAHYQNLANQESTNYNQALSQKAALDAQISRLETAKTNLTTQINSFQTDIVDKLSDIEGEDSSQFRGDRKNKYAEQYALALSAARTNKSSHDTNLTSIANKIAELQTQSSQLQTAANTAYNNMVSYQASANAAGSE
;
A
#
# COMPACT_ATOMS: atom_id res chain seq x y z
N MET A 1 4.88 28.97 -46.32
CA MET A 1 5.25 27.61 -45.85
C MET A 1 5.63 27.58 -44.36
N ALA A 2 5.59 28.70 -43.61
CA ALA A 2 5.88 28.75 -42.16
C ALA A 2 4.77 28.14 -41.27
N ASP A 3 3.54 28.00 -41.79
CA ASP A 3 2.37 27.57 -41.02
C ASP A 3 2.44 26.09 -40.57
N THR A 4 3.16 25.24 -41.31
CA THR A 4 3.21 23.79 -41.04
C THR A 4 4.11 23.44 -39.85
N SER A 5 5.15 24.22 -39.56
CA SER A 5 6.07 23.97 -38.44
C SER A 5 5.50 24.44 -37.10
N ALA A 6 4.90 25.64 -37.06
CA ALA A 6 4.27 26.17 -35.84
C ALA A 6 3.08 25.31 -35.39
N ALA A 7 2.17 24.96 -36.32
CA ALA A 7 1.04 24.08 -36.03
C ALA A 7 1.48 22.67 -35.59
N HIS A 8 2.56 22.14 -36.16
CA HIS A 8 3.11 20.85 -35.75
C HIS A 8 3.59 20.86 -34.29
N TYR A 9 4.41 21.85 -33.91
CA TYR A 9 4.88 21.98 -32.53
C TYR A 9 3.74 22.24 -31.54
N GLN A 10 2.73 23.02 -31.95
CA GLN A 10 1.53 23.22 -31.11
C GLN A 10 0.80 21.91 -30.84
N ASN A 11 0.67 21.03 -31.84
CA ASN A 11 0.05 19.72 -31.65
C ASN A 11 0.86 18.82 -30.70
N LEU A 12 2.20 18.82 -30.82
CA LEU A 12 3.06 18.09 -29.88
C LEU A 12 2.92 18.62 -28.45
N ALA A 13 2.88 19.95 -28.27
CA ALA A 13 2.64 20.55 -26.96
C ALA A 13 1.29 20.12 -26.35
N ASN A 14 0.23 20.10 -27.17
CA ASN A 14 -1.10 19.67 -26.72
C ASN A 14 -1.12 18.18 -26.33
N GLN A 15 -0.41 17.34 -27.07
CA GLN A 15 -0.25 15.91 -26.73
C GLN A 15 0.45 15.75 -25.38
N GLU A 16 1.54 16.49 -25.14
CA GLU A 16 2.28 16.40 -23.89
C GLU A 16 1.52 17.00 -22.70
N SER A 17 0.72 18.04 -22.91
CA SER A 17 -0.24 18.53 -21.91
C SER A 17 -1.24 17.43 -21.51
N THR A 18 -1.71 16.66 -22.49
CA THR A 18 -2.62 15.52 -22.22
C THR A 18 -1.90 14.43 -21.42
N ASN A 19 -0.68 14.06 -21.82
CA ASN A 19 0.15 13.07 -21.11
C ASN A 19 0.42 13.50 -19.66
N TYR A 20 0.76 14.76 -19.43
CA TYR A 20 0.98 15.35 -18.11
C TYR A 20 -0.25 15.19 -17.20
N ASN A 21 -1.42 15.60 -17.69
CA ASN A 21 -2.67 15.53 -16.93
C ASN A 21 -3.07 14.07 -16.63
N GLN A 22 -2.87 13.16 -17.59
CA GLN A 22 -3.14 11.74 -17.38
C GLN A 22 -2.22 11.13 -16.32
N ALA A 23 -0.92 11.42 -16.37
CA ALA A 23 0.05 10.92 -15.40
C ALA A 23 -0.28 11.41 -13.97
N LEU A 24 -0.65 12.69 -13.81
CA LEU A 24 -1.06 13.23 -12.51
C LEU A 24 -2.36 12.61 -12.00
N SER A 25 -3.35 12.40 -12.86
CA SER A 25 -4.61 11.76 -12.48
C SER A 25 -4.40 10.34 -11.99
N GLN A 26 -3.61 9.55 -12.72
CA GLN A 26 -3.24 8.19 -12.31
C GLN A 26 -2.46 8.20 -11.00
N LYS A 27 -1.50 9.13 -10.84
CA LYS A 27 -0.73 9.28 -9.61
C LYS A 27 -1.63 9.55 -8.41
N ALA A 28 -2.56 10.48 -8.53
CA ALA A 28 -3.51 10.82 -7.47
C ALA A 28 -4.37 9.61 -7.06
N ALA A 29 -4.76 8.77 -8.03
CA ALA A 29 -5.49 7.53 -7.74
C ALA A 29 -4.64 6.53 -6.95
N LEU A 30 -3.35 6.38 -7.28
CA LEU A 30 -2.43 5.52 -6.51
C LEU A 30 -2.17 6.07 -5.11
N ASP A 31 -1.97 7.38 -4.97
CA ASP A 31 -1.74 8.02 -3.67
C ASP A 31 -2.95 7.83 -2.72
N ALA A 32 -4.17 7.91 -3.27
CA ALA A 32 -5.38 7.61 -2.52
C ALA A 32 -5.45 6.14 -2.08
N GLN A 33 -5.02 5.20 -2.91
CA GLN A 33 -4.93 3.79 -2.54
C GLN A 33 -3.88 3.55 -1.45
N ILE A 34 -2.70 4.17 -1.55
CA ILE A 34 -1.65 4.14 -0.54
C ILE A 34 -2.19 4.61 0.81
N SER A 35 -2.90 5.75 0.84
CA SER A 35 -3.48 6.30 2.08
C SER A 35 -4.46 5.33 2.76
N ARG A 36 -5.32 4.66 1.98
CA ARG A 36 -6.24 3.64 2.50
C ARG A 36 -5.49 2.43 3.07
N LEU A 37 -4.43 1.99 2.40
CA LEU A 37 -3.61 0.87 2.84
C LEU A 37 -2.82 1.20 4.11
N GLU A 38 -2.28 2.41 4.25
CA GLU A 38 -1.62 2.85 5.50
C GLU A 38 -2.60 2.87 6.67
N THR A 39 -3.83 3.34 6.44
CA THR A 39 -4.89 3.28 7.47
C THR A 39 -5.21 1.83 7.86
N ALA A 40 -5.37 0.94 6.87
CA ALA A 40 -5.63 -0.47 7.11
C ALA A 40 -4.48 -1.16 7.86
N LYS A 41 -3.23 -0.83 7.52
CA LYS A 41 -2.02 -1.31 8.20
C LYS A 41 -2.01 -0.92 9.66
N THR A 42 -2.24 0.36 9.99
CA THR A 42 -2.33 0.83 11.39
C THR A 42 -3.43 0.10 12.15
N ASN A 43 -4.63 -0.01 11.58
CA ASN A 43 -5.75 -0.72 12.22
C ASN A 43 -5.44 -2.20 12.47
N LEU A 44 -4.76 -2.86 11.53
CA LEU A 44 -4.36 -4.26 11.67
C LEU A 44 -3.27 -4.43 12.73
N THR A 45 -2.28 -3.52 12.78
CA THR A 45 -1.26 -3.52 13.84
C THR A 45 -1.91 -3.40 15.23
N THR A 46 -2.87 -2.50 15.40
CA THR A 46 -3.61 -2.40 16.67
C THR A 46 -4.34 -3.70 17.01
N GLN A 47 -5.03 -4.31 16.04
CA GLN A 47 -5.72 -5.58 16.25
C GLN A 47 -4.77 -6.73 16.63
N ILE A 48 -3.60 -6.82 15.97
CA ILE A 48 -2.57 -7.82 16.30
C ILE A 48 -2.08 -7.64 17.74
N ASN A 49 -1.83 -6.40 18.15
CA ASN A 49 -1.37 -6.10 19.51
C ASN A 49 -2.44 -6.48 20.55
N SER A 50 -3.70 -6.07 20.34
CA SER A 50 -4.80 -6.47 21.21
C SER A 50 -4.98 -7.99 21.24
N PHE A 51 -4.85 -8.68 20.11
CA PHE A 51 -4.95 -10.14 20.06
C PHE A 51 -3.83 -10.82 20.86
N GLN A 52 -2.60 -10.31 20.76
CA GLN A 52 -1.49 -10.81 21.57
C GLN A 52 -1.80 -10.67 23.07
N THR A 53 -2.15 -9.47 23.51
CA THR A 53 -2.33 -9.19 24.95
C THR A 53 -3.60 -9.81 25.51
N ASP A 54 -4.72 -9.76 24.79
CA ASP A 54 -6.02 -10.14 25.32
C ASP A 54 -6.35 -11.61 25.14
N ILE A 55 -5.65 -12.32 24.26
CA ILE A 55 -5.93 -13.72 23.96
C ILE A 55 -4.70 -14.58 24.21
N VAL A 56 -3.57 -14.32 23.53
CA VAL A 56 -2.40 -15.20 23.62
C VAL A 56 -1.75 -15.16 25.00
N ASP A 57 -1.56 -13.96 25.56
CA ASP A 57 -0.95 -13.79 26.87
C ASP A 57 -1.88 -14.33 27.98
N LYS A 58 -3.18 -13.97 27.94
CA LYS A 58 -4.16 -14.48 28.92
C LYS A 58 -4.32 -16.00 28.88
N LEU A 59 -4.26 -16.63 27.70
CA LEU A 59 -4.23 -18.09 27.61
C LEU A 59 -3.00 -18.65 28.33
N SER A 60 -1.82 -18.06 28.09
CA SER A 60 -0.58 -18.47 28.73
C SER A 60 -0.63 -18.36 30.26
N ASP A 61 -1.27 -17.29 30.78
CA ASP A 61 -1.49 -17.12 32.21
C ASP A 61 -2.40 -18.22 32.80
N ILE A 62 -3.52 -18.53 32.11
CA ILE A 62 -4.46 -19.58 32.52
C ILE A 62 -3.76 -20.95 32.63
N GLU A 63 -2.90 -21.32 31.68
CA GLU A 63 -2.14 -22.57 31.75
C GLU A 63 -1.26 -22.65 32.99
N GLY A 64 -0.60 -21.54 33.34
CA GLY A 64 0.22 -21.45 34.54
C GLY A 64 -0.58 -21.69 35.81
N GLU A 65 -1.76 -21.08 35.93
CA GLU A 65 -2.59 -21.15 37.14
C GLU A 65 -3.35 -22.48 37.30
N ASP A 66 -3.96 -22.98 36.21
CA ASP A 66 -4.90 -24.11 36.26
C ASP A 66 -4.24 -25.50 36.11
N SER A 67 -3.03 -25.58 35.56
CA SER A 67 -2.36 -26.87 35.28
C SER A 67 -2.13 -27.73 36.53
N SER A 68 -2.16 -27.12 37.72
CA SER A 68 -1.99 -27.77 39.03
C SER A 68 -3.31 -28.26 39.67
N GLN A 69 -4.46 -27.76 39.22
CA GLN A 69 -5.76 -27.96 39.89
C GLN A 69 -6.47 -29.26 39.47
N PHE A 70 -6.24 -29.73 38.24
CA PHE A 70 -6.90 -30.92 37.69
C PHE A 70 -6.08 -32.21 37.90
N ARG A 71 -6.77 -33.36 37.96
CA ARG A 71 -6.16 -34.70 38.11
C ARG A 71 -6.72 -35.70 37.11
N GLY A 72 -5.93 -36.74 36.80
CA GLY A 72 -6.31 -37.85 35.92
C GLY A 72 -6.78 -37.37 34.54
N ASP A 73 -7.84 -37.98 34.02
CA ASP A 73 -8.39 -37.67 32.69
C ASP A 73 -8.78 -36.20 32.49
N ARG A 74 -9.22 -35.53 33.56
CA ARG A 74 -9.57 -34.10 33.50
C ARG A 74 -8.34 -33.25 33.22
N LYS A 75 -7.18 -33.60 33.79
CA LYS A 75 -5.91 -32.92 33.52
C LYS A 75 -5.50 -33.11 32.07
N ASN A 76 -5.58 -34.33 31.56
CA ASN A 76 -5.24 -34.64 30.16
C ASN A 76 -6.13 -33.86 29.20
N LYS A 77 -7.46 -33.90 29.42
CA LYS A 77 -8.42 -33.18 28.58
C LYS A 77 -8.23 -31.67 28.63
N TYR A 78 -7.95 -31.11 29.81
CA TYR A 78 -7.62 -29.69 29.94
C TYR A 78 -6.37 -29.33 29.11
N ALA A 79 -5.28 -30.08 29.27
CA ALA A 79 -4.03 -29.83 28.54
C ALA A 79 -4.21 -29.93 27.01
N GLU A 80 -4.98 -30.91 26.53
CA GLU A 80 -5.30 -31.05 25.11
C GLU A 80 -6.10 -29.85 24.58
N GLN A 81 -7.19 -29.47 25.26
CA GLN A 81 -8.02 -28.34 24.82
C GLN A 81 -7.26 -27.01 24.88
N TYR A 82 -6.44 -26.84 25.91
CA TYR A 82 -5.57 -25.69 26.03
C TYR A 82 -4.58 -25.60 24.86
N ALA A 83 -3.87 -26.68 24.56
CA ALA A 83 -2.90 -26.72 23.46
C ALA A 83 -3.57 -26.43 22.09
N LEU A 84 -4.78 -26.96 21.88
CA LEU A 84 -5.58 -26.67 20.68
C LEU A 84 -5.94 -25.17 20.59
N ALA A 85 -6.45 -24.59 21.66
CA ALA A 85 -6.83 -23.18 21.70
C ALA A 85 -5.62 -22.26 21.48
N LEU A 86 -4.49 -22.53 22.15
CA LEU A 86 -3.26 -21.76 22.00
C LEU A 86 -2.69 -21.87 20.58
N SER A 87 -2.69 -23.08 20.01
CA SER A 87 -2.23 -23.30 18.63
C SER A 87 -3.10 -22.55 17.61
N ALA A 88 -4.42 -22.59 17.78
CA ALA A 88 -5.36 -21.85 16.94
C ALA A 88 -5.14 -20.34 17.05
N ALA A 89 -4.97 -19.81 18.27
CA ALA A 89 -4.70 -18.40 18.50
C ALA A 89 -3.38 -17.96 17.85
N ARG A 90 -2.29 -18.70 18.05
CA ARG A 90 -0.98 -18.41 17.43
C ARG A 90 -1.03 -18.46 15.91
N THR A 91 -1.74 -19.44 15.35
CA THR A 91 -1.93 -19.56 13.89
C THR A 91 -2.69 -18.35 13.33
N ASN A 92 -3.76 -17.93 14.00
CA ASN A 92 -4.51 -16.75 13.60
C ASN A 92 -3.64 -15.48 13.63
N LYS A 93 -2.89 -15.27 14.74
CA LYS A 93 -1.95 -14.14 14.83
C LYS A 93 -0.92 -14.17 13.68
N SER A 94 -0.31 -15.32 13.41
CA SER A 94 0.66 -15.47 12.32
C SER A 94 0.06 -15.12 10.95
N SER A 95 -1.21 -15.48 10.70
CA SER A 95 -1.93 -15.07 9.49
C SER A 95 -2.09 -13.55 9.42
N HIS A 96 -2.42 -12.89 10.53
CA HIS A 96 -2.49 -11.42 10.57
C HIS A 96 -1.13 -10.75 10.37
N ASP A 97 -0.04 -11.28 10.96
CA ASP A 97 1.32 -10.78 10.73
C ASP A 97 1.72 -10.90 9.24
N THR A 98 1.32 -12.00 8.59
CA THR A 98 1.51 -12.21 7.14
C THR A 98 0.72 -11.20 6.30
N ASN A 99 -0.53 -10.93 6.67
CA ASN A 99 -1.36 -9.92 6.01
C ASN A 99 -0.77 -8.51 6.18
N LEU A 100 -0.25 -8.19 7.36
CA LEU A 100 0.40 -6.90 7.62
C LEU A 100 1.62 -6.70 6.72
N THR A 101 2.44 -7.76 6.58
CA THR A 101 3.59 -7.77 5.67
C THR A 101 3.16 -7.58 4.22
N SER A 102 2.09 -8.26 3.80
CA SER A 102 1.54 -8.14 2.45
C SER A 102 1.05 -6.72 2.14
N ILE A 103 0.38 -6.07 3.08
CA ILE A 103 -0.05 -4.67 2.96
C ILE A 103 1.16 -3.75 2.82
N ALA A 104 2.18 -3.92 3.66
CA ALA A 104 3.40 -3.11 3.62
C ALA A 104 4.12 -3.24 2.26
N ASN A 105 4.23 -4.45 1.73
CA ASN A 105 4.81 -4.69 0.41
C ASN A 105 3.99 -4.02 -0.70
N LYS A 106 2.65 -4.08 -0.62
CA LYS A 106 1.80 -3.44 -1.62
C LYS A 106 1.93 -1.92 -1.60
N ILE A 107 2.07 -1.32 -0.41
CA ILE A 107 2.34 0.11 -0.28
C ILE A 107 3.65 0.48 -0.98
N ALA A 108 4.74 -0.27 -0.75
CA ALA A 108 6.03 0.01 -1.37
C ALA A 108 6.00 -0.10 -2.91
N GLU A 109 5.28 -1.09 -3.44
CA GLU A 109 5.04 -1.23 -4.88
C GLU A 109 4.31 -0.01 -5.46
N LEU A 110 3.20 0.40 -4.82
CA LEU A 110 2.42 1.55 -5.27
C LEU A 110 3.19 2.87 -5.15
N GLN A 111 4.02 3.04 -4.13
CA GLN A 111 4.90 4.21 -3.98
C GLN A 111 5.91 4.30 -5.12
N THR A 112 6.44 3.16 -5.56
CA THR A 112 7.33 3.09 -6.73
C THR A 112 6.60 3.52 -7.99
N GLN A 113 5.39 3.00 -8.23
CA GLN A 113 4.56 3.37 -9.37
C GLN A 113 4.15 4.86 -9.34
N SER A 114 3.78 5.39 -8.18
CA SER A 114 3.47 6.82 -7.99
C SER A 114 4.67 7.72 -8.33
N SER A 115 5.88 7.31 -7.94
CA SER A 115 7.12 8.03 -8.25
C SER A 115 7.45 8.00 -9.76
N GLN A 116 7.20 6.87 -10.41
CA GLN A 116 7.35 6.75 -11.88
C GLN A 116 6.37 7.65 -12.62
N LEU A 117 5.11 7.72 -12.17
CA LEU A 117 4.11 8.63 -12.75
C LEU A 117 4.48 10.11 -12.53
N GLN A 118 5.04 10.46 -11.37
CA GLN A 118 5.57 11.81 -11.16
C GLN A 118 6.70 12.14 -12.15
N THR A 119 7.58 11.16 -12.43
CA THR A 119 8.67 11.33 -13.40
C THR A 119 8.11 11.51 -14.81
N ALA A 120 7.13 10.70 -15.21
CA ALA A 120 6.46 10.82 -16.50
C ALA A 120 5.75 12.18 -16.65
N ALA A 121 5.07 12.66 -15.60
CA ALA A 121 4.47 13.98 -15.59
C ALA A 121 5.52 15.08 -15.78
N ASN A 122 6.63 15.04 -15.04
CA ASN A 122 7.70 16.04 -15.17
C ASN A 122 8.28 16.06 -16.59
N THR A 123 8.50 14.89 -17.19
CA THR A 123 8.99 14.79 -18.59
C THR A 123 7.99 15.38 -19.57
N ALA A 124 6.72 15.01 -19.48
CA ALA A 124 5.67 15.53 -20.35
C ALA A 124 5.53 17.06 -20.22
N TYR A 125 5.60 17.60 -19.00
CA TYR A 125 5.58 19.03 -18.75
C TYR A 125 6.76 19.76 -19.44
N ASN A 126 7.98 19.23 -19.29
CA ASN A 126 9.16 19.82 -19.91
C ASN A 126 9.07 19.78 -21.46
N ASN A 127 8.61 18.67 -22.02
CA ASN A 127 8.40 18.53 -23.46
C ASN A 127 7.33 19.53 -23.95
N MET A 128 6.21 19.65 -23.24
CA MET A 128 5.15 20.60 -23.56
C MET A 128 5.69 22.03 -23.66
N VAL A 129 6.47 22.48 -22.66
CA VAL A 129 7.06 23.83 -22.64
C VAL A 129 8.04 24.01 -23.80
N SER A 130 8.88 23.01 -24.08
CA SER A 130 9.83 23.05 -25.20
C SER A 130 9.13 23.17 -26.57
N TYR A 131 8.05 22.42 -26.77
CA TYR A 131 7.27 22.49 -28.00
C TYR A 131 6.50 23.81 -28.12
N GLN A 132 5.98 24.37 -27.03
CA GLN A 132 5.37 25.70 -27.05
C GLN A 132 6.38 26.78 -27.45
N ALA A 133 7.61 26.72 -26.93
CA ALA A 133 8.66 27.64 -27.32
C ALA A 133 9.00 27.51 -28.82
N SER A 134 9.11 26.28 -29.32
CA SER A 134 9.36 26.01 -30.74
C SER A 134 8.22 26.49 -31.66
N ALA A 135 6.96 26.33 -31.23
CA ALA A 135 5.80 26.82 -31.95
C ALA A 135 5.81 28.35 -32.07
N ASN A 136 6.12 29.05 -30.97
CA ASN A 136 6.23 30.51 -30.94
C ASN A 136 7.36 31.03 -31.84
N ALA A 137 8.52 30.38 -31.81
CA ALA A 137 9.66 30.74 -32.67
C ALA A 137 9.30 30.57 -34.15
N ALA A 138 8.70 29.43 -34.52
CA ALA A 138 8.31 29.13 -35.89
C ALA A 138 7.18 30.04 -36.43
N GLY A 139 6.32 30.56 -35.57
CA GLY A 139 5.27 31.52 -35.94
C GLY A 139 5.73 32.97 -36.02
N SER A 140 6.97 33.26 -35.59
CA SER A 140 7.55 34.60 -35.60
C SER A 140 8.45 34.87 -36.83
N GLU A 141 8.67 33.85 -37.67
CA GLU A 141 9.40 33.90 -38.95
C GLU A 141 8.47 34.12 -40.14
#